data_AF-A0A0K1PIS1-F1
#
_entry.id   AF-A0A0K1PIS1-F1
#
_cell.length_a   1.000
_cell.length_b   1.000
_cell.length_c   1.000
_cell.angle_alpha   90.00
_cell.angle_beta   90.00
_cell.angle_gamma   90.00
#
_symmetry.space_group_name_H-M   'P 1'
#
loop_
_entity.id
_entity.type
_entity.pdbx_description
1 polymer ?
#
loop_
_entity_poly.entity_id
_entity_poly.type
_entity_poly.pdbx_seq_one_letter_code
_entity_poly.pdbx_strand_id
1 'polypeptide(L)'
;MSNVPFIEFPKIPRLKRDIVITEKIDGTNAQIVVPEDDGPLLVGSRNRWITPESDNYGFARWVKENEETLRMGLGPGQHFGEWWGSGIQRRYGLTEKRFSLFNSGRWSNETPALCHVVPVLYAGPWAQDAIDATLEKLRGEGSVAAPGFMQPEGVVVFHAASRQLFKVLLENDHLPKAKASAA
;
A
#
# COMPACT_ATOMS: atom_id res chain seq x y z
N MET A 1 -40.48 27.48 5.70
CA MET A 1 -39.81 26.23 5.25
C MET A 1 -38.70 25.96 6.25
N SER A 2 -38.68 24.78 6.86
CA SER A 2 -37.59 24.37 7.75
C SER A 2 -36.25 24.51 7.02
N ASN A 3 -35.25 25.04 7.71
CA ASN A 3 -33.91 25.33 7.18
C ASN A 3 -33.14 24.01 6.97
N VAL A 4 -33.56 23.19 6.01
CA VAL A 4 -32.87 21.97 5.62
C VAL A 4 -31.64 22.38 4.80
N PRO A 5 -30.41 22.04 5.22
CA PRO A 5 -29.22 22.34 4.44
C PRO A 5 -29.31 21.71 3.05
N PHE A 6 -29.04 22.50 2.02
CA PHE A 6 -28.87 21.97 0.67
C PHE A 6 -27.65 21.04 0.64
N ILE A 7 -27.82 19.85 0.07
CA ILE A 7 -26.74 18.88 -0.13
C ILE A 7 -26.54 18.74 -1.64
N GLU A 8 -25.38 19.18 -2.13
CA GLU A 8 -25.02 19.03 -3.55
C GLU A 8 -24.75 17.55 -3.88
N PHE A 9 -25.15 17.13 -5.08
CA PHE A 9 -24.77 15.82 -5.60
C PHE A 9 -23.27 15.81 -5.97
N PRO A 10 -22.49 14.80 -5.55
CA PRO A 10 -21.05 14.78 -5.81
C PRO A 10 -20.75 14.66 -7.30
N LYS A 11 -19.62 15.23 -7.73
CA LYS A 11 -19.12 15.09 -9.10
C LYS A 11 -18.86 13.61 -9.42
N ILE A 12 -19.22 13.19 -10.63
CA ILE A 12 -18.97 11.84 -11.14
C ILE A 12 -17.66 11.85 -11.96
N PRO A 13 -16.60 11.16 -11.52
CA PRO A 13 -15.36 11.06 -12.27
C PRO A 13 -15.55 10.26 -13.57
N ARG A 14 -14.83 10.65 -14.63
CA ARG A 14 -14.79 9.88 -15.88
C ARG A 14 -13.97 8.62 -15.69
N LEU A 15 -14.51 7.45 -16.05
CA LEU A 15 -13.82 6.14 -15.92
C LEU A 15 -12.64 5.97 -16.88
N LYS A 16 -12.73 6.48 -18.11
CA LYS A 16 -11.68 6.33 -19.13
C LYS A 16 -10.58 7.37 -18.91
N ARG A 17 -9.84 7.22 -17.82
CA ARG A 17 -8.69 8.03 -17.39
C ARG A 17 -7.55 7.11 -17.02
N ASP A 18 -6.36 7.66 -16.84
CA ASP A 18 -5.20 6.82 -16.56
C ASP A 18 -5.34 6.11 -15.22
N ILE A 19 -4.81 4.90 -15.18
CA ILE A 19 -4.67 4.07 -14.01
C ILE A 19 -3.20 3.73 -13.75
N VAL A 20 -2.90 3.45 -12.49
CA VAL A 20 -1.65 2.83 -12.07
C VAL A 20 -2.01 1.55 -11.34
N ILE A 21 -1.45 0.44 -11.79
CA ILE A 21 -1.64 -0.87 -11.17
C ILE A 21 -0.35 -1.23 -10.45
N THR A 22 -0.45 -1.50 -9.15
CA THR A 22 0.66 -1.99 -8.33
C THR A 22 0.34 -3.39 -7.81
N GLU A 23 1.37 -4.15 -7.47
CA GLU A 23 1.16 -5.40 -6.75
C GLU A 23 0.52 -5.10 -5.38
N LYS A 24 -0.54 -5.85 -5.04
CA LYS A 24 -1.09 -5.83 -3.70
C LYS A 24 -0.26 -6.76 -2.82
N ILE A 25 0.46 -6.16 -1.89
CA ILE A 25 1.21 -6.89 -0.88
C ILE A 25 0.31 -7.17 0.32
N ASP A 26 0.30 -8.43 0.76
CA ASP A 26 -0.46 -8.90 1.91
C ASP A 26 0.41 -8.80 3.17
N GLY A 27 0.30 -7.67 3.85
CA GLY A 27 0.98 -7.42 5.11
C GLY A 27 0.06 -6.71 6.11
N THR A 28 0.57 -5.63 6.68
CA THR A 28 -0.24 -4.67 7.41
C THR A 28 0.09 -3.26 6.95
N ASN A 29 -0.96 -2.44 6.80
CA ASN A 29 -0.79 -1.02 6.55
C ASN A 29 0.00 -0.37 7.69
N ALA A 30 0.93 0.50 7.28
CA ALA A 30 1.84 1.21 8.14
C ALA A 30 2.05 2.64 7.62
N GLN A 31 2.38 3.55 8.52
CA GLN A 31 2.70 4.94 8.20
C GLN A 31 3.78 5.50 9.11
N ILE A 32 4.59 6.38 8.55
CA ILE A 32 5.59 7.20 9.24
C ILE A 32 5.29 8.65 8.91
N VAL A 33 5.15 9.49 9.94
CA VAL A 33 5.15 10.95 9.78
C VAL A 33 6.52 11.45 10.23
N VAL A 34 7.17 12.17 9.32
CA VAL A 34 8.37 12.94 9.60
C VAL A 34 7.91 14.38 9.87
N PRO A 35 7.98 14.87 11.12
CA PRO A 35 7.64 16.25 11.42
C PRO A 35 8.54 17.24 10.67
N GLU A 36 8.04 18.47 10.47
CA GLU A 36 8.84 19.59 9.93
C GLU A 36 9.86 20.10 10.96
N ASP A 37 9.60 19.85 12.25
CA ASP A 37 10.58 20.07 13.31
C ASP A 37 11.46 18.83 13.54
N ASP A 38 12.50 18.98 14.35
CA ASP A 38 13.35 17.87 14.78
C ASP A 38 12.68 16.98 15.84
N GLY A 39 11.34 17.06 15.96
CA GLY A 39 10.55 16.20 16.85
C GLY A 39 10.53 14.74 16.37
N PRO A 40 10.26 13.77 17.26
CA PRO A 40 10.37 12.34 16.96
C PRO A 40 9.39 11.89 15.86
N LEU A 41 9.76 10.85 15.11
CA LEU A 41 8.87 10.26 14.11
C LEU A 41 7.57 9.75 14.74
N LEU A 42 6.42 10.07 14.12
CA LEU A 42 5.13 9.49 14.52
C LEU A 42 4.85 8.24 13.69
N VAL A 43 4.55 7.14 14.37
CA VAL A 43 4.38 5.83 13.72
C VAL A 43 2.97 5.31 13.90
N GLY A 44 2.33 4.93 12.79
CA GLY A 44 0.95 4.49 12.78
C GLY A 44 0.74 3.17 12.04
N SER A 45 -0.32 2.47 12.44
CA SER A 45 -0.97 1.43 11.64
C SER A 45 -2.13 2.03 10.84
N ARG A 46 -3.04 1.19 10.32
CA ARG A 46 -4.23 1.62 9.58
C ARG A 46 -5.15 2.57 10.36
N ASN A 47 -5.33 2.31 11.65
CA ASN A 47 -6.41 2.93 12.43
C ASN A 47 -5.97 3.47 13.79
N ARG A 48 -4.68 3.37 14.14
CA ARG A 48 -4.13 3.87 15.39
C ARG A 48 -2.65 4.20 15.27
N TRP A 49 -2.20 5.15 16.08
CA TRP A 49 -0.79 5.34 16.41
C TRP A 49 -0.27 4.15 17.22
N ILE A 50 1.01 3.84 17.08
CA ILE A 50 1.66 2.71 17.74
C ILE A 50 2.98 3.16 18.37
N THR A 51 3.44 2.40 19.37
CA THR A 51 4.72 2.62 20.04
C THR A 51 5.46 1.28 20.14
N PRO A 52 6.76 1.24 20.48
CA PRO A 52 7.47 -0.01 20.70
C PRO A 52 6.86 -0.92 21.79
N GLU A 53 6.10 -0.34 22.74
CA GLU A 53 5.38 -1.03 23.81
C GLU A 53 3.99 -1.52 23.36
N SER A 54 3.36 -0.82 22.41
CA SER A 54 2.08 -1.18 21.79
C SER A 54 2.25 -1.25 20.27
N ASP A 55 3.01 -2.24 19.83
CA ASP A 55 3.56 -2.33 18.47
C ASP A 55 2.57 -2.96 17.45
N ASN A 56 2.95 -2.95 16.18
CA ASN A 56 2.34 -3.67 15.06
C ASN A 56 3.41 -4.51 14.35
N TYR A 57 3.64 -5.74 14.80
CA TYR A 57 4.61 -6.69 14.24
C TYR A 57 6.06 -6.16 14.19
N GLY A 58 6.48 -5.42 15.22
CA GLY A 58 7.83 -4.84 15.34
C GLY A 58 8.06 -3.58 14.51
N PHE A 59 7.03 -3.02 13.85
CA PHE A 59 7.19 -1.84 13.00
C PHE A 59 7.61 -0.60 13.80
N ALA A 60 6.97 -0.32 14.95
CA ALA A 60 7.29 0.88 15.72
C ALA A 60 8.71 0.82 16.30
N ARG A 61 9.10 -0.36 16.79
CA ARG A 61 10.47 -0.64 17.21
C ARG A 61 11.48 -0.46 16.07
N TRP A 62 11.20 -1.03 14.90
CA TRP A 62 12.07 -0.89 13.74
C TRP A 62 12.24 0.57 13.30
N VAL A 63 11.17 1.36 13.30
CA VAL A 63 11.28 2.80 13.00
C VAL A 63 12.16 3.52 14.02
N LYS A 64 11.96 3.26 15.31
CA LYS A 64 12.77 3.87 16.38
C LYS A 64 14.26 3.52 16.27
N GLU A 65 14.56 2.27 15.91
CA GLU A 65 15.94 1.80 15.72
C GLU A 65 16.62 2.40 14.48
N ASN A 66 15.84 2.92 13.53
CA ASN A 66 16.32 3.43 12.24
C ASN A 66 15.94 4.90 11.99
N GLU A 67 15.61 5.65 13.05
CA GLU A 67 14.94 6.94 12.96
C GLU A 67 15.69 7.97 12.11
N GLU A 68 17.00 8.12 12.31
CA GLU A 68 17.83 9.08 11.57
C GLU A 68 17.83 8.79 10.07
N THR A 69 18.12 7.55 9.68
CA THR A 69 18.12 7.10 8.28
C THR A 69 16.76 7.28 7.62
N LEU A 70 15.68 6.94 8.34
CA LEU A 70 14.32 7.10 7.82
C LEU A 70 13.94 8.58 7.66
N ARG A 71 14.28 9.43 8.63
CA ARG A 71 14.06 10.88 8.55
C ARG A 71 14.75 11.47 7.33
N MET A 72 16.03 11.16 7.14
CA MET A 72 16.81 11.68 6.01
C MET A 72 16.29 11.19 4.67
N GLY A 73 15.96 9.90 4.56
CA GLY A 73 15.51 9.30 3.31
C GLY A 73 14.08 9.68 2.92
N LEU A 74 13.16 9.76 3.90
CA LEU A 74 11.76 10.06 3.63
C LEU A 74 11.53 11.59 3.49
N GLY A 75 12.25 12.38 4.28
CA GLY A 75 12.01 13.82 4.42
C GLY A 75 10.64 14.15 5.06
N PRO A 76 10.36 15.43 5.34
CA PRO A 76 9.12 15.86 5.99
C PRO A 76 7.84 15.36 5.30
N GLY A 77 6.82 15.12 6.10
CA GLY A 77 5.49 14.72 5.66
C GLY A 77 5.06 13.31 6.09
N GLN A 78 3.95 12.85 5.52
CA GLN A 78 3.32 11.58 5.85
C GLN A 78 3.54 10.54 4.76
N HIS A 79 4.05 9.38 5.16
CA HIS A 79 4.51 8.32 4.26
C HIS A 79 3.78 7.02 4.57
N PHE A 80 2.93 6.59 3.65
CA PHE A 80 2.20 5.34 3.77
C PHE A 80 2.91 4.21 3.02
N GLY A 81 2.86 3.02 3.61
CA GLY A 81 3.34 1.80 2.97
C GLY A 81 2.76 0.55 3.61
N GLU A 82 3.22 -0.59 3.11
CA GLU A 82 2.93 -1.90 3.66
C GLU A 82 4.12 -2.38 4.49
N TRP A 83 3.86 -2.84 5.70
CA TRP A 83 4.81 -3.60 6.52
C TRP A 83 4.53 -5.09 6.37
N TRP A 84 5.47 -5.86 5.83
CA TRP A 84 5.23 -7.23 5.38
C TRP A 84 6.49 -8.11 5.50
N GLY A 85 6.32 -9.42 5.28
CA GLY A 85 7.41 -10.40 5.32
C GLY A 85 7.33 -11.32 6.55
N SER A 86 8.49 -11.68 7.10
CA SER A 86 8.64 -12.67 8.17
C SER A 86 7.71 -12.44 9.36
N GLY A 87 6.80 -13.39 9.59
CA GLY A 87 5.81 -13.37 10.69
C GLY A 87 4.56 -12.52 10.43
N ILE A 88 4.31 -12.08 9.19
CA ILE A 88 3.15 -11.27 8.81
C ILE A 88 2.45 -11.91 7.59
N GLN A 89 1.17 -12.25 7.75
CA GLN A 89 0.28 -12.75 6.69
C GLN A 89 0.94 -13.81 5.80
N ARG A 90 0.93 -13.63 4.47
CA ARG A 90 1.50 -14.55 3.46
C ARG A 90 3.00 -14.78 3.60
N ARG A 91 3.72 -13.97 4.38
CA ARG A 91 5.18 -14.02 4.66
C ARG A 91 6.10 -13.88 3.43
N TYR A 92 5.62 -14.20 2.23
CA TYR A 92 6.31 -14.10 0.96
C TYR A 92 7.65 -14.87 0.90
N GLY A 93 7.78 -15.92 1.72
CA GLY A 93 9.03 -16.69 1.83
C GLY A 93 10.20 -15.92 2.45
N LEU A 94 9.98 -14.71 2.99
CA LEU A 94 11.04 -13.86 3.53
C LEU A 94 11.45 -14.29 4.94
N THR A 95 12.72 -14.05 5.27
CA THR A 95 13.28 -14.21 6.63
C THR A 95 13.29 -12.89 7.37
N GLU A 96 13.29 -11.78 6.65
CA GLU A 96 13.22 -10.40 7.10
C GLU A 96 11.81 -9.78 6.96
N LYS A 97 11.63 -8.58 7.50
CA LYS A 97 10.46 -7.73 7.26
C LYS A 97 10.87 -6.53 6.40
N ARG A 98 9.94 -6.03 5.59
CA ARG A 98 10.15 -4.94 4.65
C ARG A 98 9.05 -3.89 4.79
N PHE A 99 9.42 -2.62 4.61
CA PHE A 99 8.48 -1.51 4.49
C PHE A 99 8.44 -1.02 3.04
N SER A 100 7.32 -1.25 2.34
CA SER A 100 7.15 -0.87 0.93
C SER A 100 6.19 0.31 0.79
N LEU A 101 6.72 1.45 0.32
CA LEU A 101 5.98 2.70 0.15
C LEU A 101 4.94 2.59 -0.98
N PHE A 102 3.75 3.16 -0.78
CA PHE A 102 2.66 3.11 -1.77
C PHE A 102 2.76 4.15 -2.87
N ASN A 103 3.34 5.32 -2.59
CA ASN A 103 3.39 6.43 -3.55
C ASN A 103 4.54 6.23 -4.55
N SER A 104 4.38 5.25 -5.43
CA SER A 104 5.41 4.86 -6.40
C SER A 104 5.83 6.01 -7.33
N GLY A 105 4.92 6.94 -7.66
CA GLY A 105 5.25 8.13 -8.44
C GLY A 105 6.20 9.09 -7.73
N ARG A 106 6.11 9.22 -6.40
CA ARG A 106 7.08 10.01 -5.60
C ARG A 106 8.45 9.34 -5.54
N TRP A 107 8.46 8.02 -5.48
CA TRP A 107 9.66 7.22 -5.19
C TRP A 107 10.22 6.48 -6.42
N SER A 108 9.81 6.89 -7.64
CA SER A 108 10.14 6.18 -8.88
C SER A 108 11.62 6.27 -9.26
N ASN A 109 12.29 7.34 -8.86
CA ASN A 109 13.67 7.64 -9.26
C ASN A 109 14.68 7.33 -8.16
N GLU A 110 14.26 7.51 -6.90
CA GLU A 110 15.11 7.29 -5.73
C GLU A 110 14.26 6.65 -4.64
N THR A 111 14.67 5.45 -4.22
CA THR A 111 14.02 4.75 -3.12
C THR A 111 14.77 5.09 -1.82
N PRO A 112 14.09 5.59 -0.79
CA PRO A 112 14.71 5.87 0.51
C PRO A 112 15.42 4.64 1.06
N ALA A 113 16.57 4.85 1.70
CA ALA A 113 17.27 3.79 2.40
C ALA A 113 16.33 3.07 3.39
N LEU A 114 16.49 1.75 3.52
CA LEU A 114 15.67 0.85 4.36
C LEU A 114 14.22 0.67 3.91
N CYS A 115 13.77 1.43 2.91
CA CYS A 115 12.44 1.29 2.32
C CYS A 115 12.52 0.53 1.00
N HIS A 116 11.38 -0.02 0.61
CA HIS A 116 11.09 -0.48 -0.74
C HIS A 116 9.95 0.36 -1.31
N VAL A 117 9.60 0.13 -2.56
CA VAL A 117 8.41 0.72 -3.21
C VAL A 117 7.56 -0.43 -3.74
N VAL A 118 6.24 -0.34 -3.63
CA VAL A 118 5.37 -1.34 -4.25
C VAL A 118 5.60 -1.36 -5.77
N PRO A 119 5.77 -2.54 -6.40
CA PRO A 119 6.05 -2.61 -7.83
C PRO A 119 4.90 -2.03 -8.64
N VAL A 120 5.21 -1.11 -9.57
CA VAL A 120 4.27 -0.69 -10.61
C VAL A 120 4.28 -1.75 -11.70
N LEU A 121 3.13 -2.38 -11.92
CA LEU A 121 2.94 -3.43 -12.91
C LEU A 121 2.40 -2.87 -14.23
N TYR A 122 1.68 -1.75 -14.15
CA TYR A 122 1.15 -1.03 -15.30
C TYR A 122 0.90 0.44 -14.95
N ALA A 123 1.17 1.34 -15.89
CA ALA A 123 0.77 2.74 -15.80
C ALA A 123 0.35 3.24 -17.19
N GLY A 124 -0.87 3.74 -17.33
CA GLY A 124 -1.40 4.16 -18.62
C GLY A 124 -2.92 4.28 -18.64
N PRO A 125 -3.54 4.44 -19.83
CA PRO A 125 -4.98 4.59 -19.96
C PRO A 125 -5.78 3.43 -19.36
N TRP A 126 -6.97 3.70 -18.82
CA TRP A 126 -7.90 2.64 -18.40
C TRP A 126 -8.16 1.62 -19.52
N ALA A 127 -7.90 0.36 -19.22
CA ALA A 127 -8.33 -0.80 -20.01
C ALA A 127 -8.59 -1.97 -19.06
N GLN A 128 -9.74 -2.65 -19.22
CA GLN A 128 -10.05 -3.86 -18.46
C GLN A 128 -8.99 -4.93 -18.72
N ASP A 129 -8.63 -5.13 -19.99
CA ASP A 129 -7.61 -6.09 -20.43
C ASP A 129 -6.24 -5.84 -19.79
N ALA A 130 -5.90 -4.59 -19.43
CA ALA A 130 -4.65 -4.30 -18.74
C ALA A 130 -4.66 -4.80 -17.29
N ILE A 131 -5.80 -4.72 -16.60
CA ILE A 131 -5.99 -5.26 -15.25
C ILE A 131 -5.93 -6.79 -15.31
N ASP A 132 -6.67 -7.39 -16.23
CA ASP A 132 -6.75 -8.84 -16.37
C ASP A 132 -5.40 -9.46 -16.76
N ALA A 133 -4.69 -8.86 -17.73
CA ALA A 133 -3.35 -9.31 -18.11
C ALA A 133 -2.33 -9.17 -16.96
N THR A 134 -2.44 -8.12 -16.15
CA THR A 134 -1.57 -7.94 -14.98
C THR A 134 -1.81 -9.04 -13.93
N LEU A 135 -3.08 -9.36 -13.66
CA LEU A 135 -3.46 -10.45 -12.75
C LEU A 135 -2.98 -11.81 -13.27
N GLU A 136 -3.18 -12.09 -14.56
CA GLU A 136 -2.72 -13.35 -15.16
C GLU A 136 -1.20 -13.49 -15.09
N LYS A 137 -0.46 -12.40 -15.31
CA LYS A 137 0.99 -12.37 -15.13
C LYS A 137 1.39 -12.73 -13.70
N LEU A 138 0.77 -12.09 -12.69
CA LEU A 138 1.06 -12.44 -11.28
C LEU A 138 0.69 -13.88 -10.96
N ARG A 139 -0.38 -14.43 -11.56
CA ARG A 139 -0.79 -15.83 -11.38
C ARG A 139 0.22 -16.81 -11.95
N GLY A 140 0.73 -16.54 -13.15
CA GLY A 140 1.66 -17.43 -13.87
C GLY A 140 3.12 -17.27 -13.44
N GLU A 141 3.54 -16.06 -13.07
CA GLU A 141 4.95 -15.71 -12.79
C GLU A 141 5.25 -15.47 -11.31
N GLY A 142 4.21 -15.28 -10.48
CA GLY A 142 4.35 -15.00 -9.05
C GLY A 142 4.57 -13.52 -8.73
N SER A 143 4.96 -13.25 -7.48
CA SER A 143 5.18 -11.91 -6.93
C SER A 143 6.39 -11.24 -7.56
N VAL A 144 6.21 -9.99 -7.99
CA VAL A 144 7.30 -9.10 -8.42
C VAL A 144 7.99 -8.52 -7.19
N ALA A 145 7.24 -8.22 -6.12
CA ALA A 145 7.78 -7.71 -4.86
C ALA A 145 8.69 -8.73 -4.14
N ALA A 146 8.40 -10.03 -4.29
CA ALA A 146 9.18 -11.13 -3.73
C ALA A 146 9.40 -12.24 -4.79
N PRO A 147 10.48 -12.13 -5.60
CA PRO A 147 10.78 -13.10 -6.64
C PRO A 147 10.80 -14.54 -6.12
N GLY A 148 10.11 -15.44 -6.84
CA GLY A 148 9.97 -16.86 -6.49
C GLY A 148 8.78 -17.19 -5.58
N PHE A 149 8.03 -16.19 -5.09
CA PHE A 149 6.82 -16.42 -4.33
C PHE A 149 5.58 -16.52 -5.24
N MET A 150 5.04 -17.73 -5.41
CA MET A 150 3.99 -18.05 -6.40
C MET A 150 2.55 -17.81 -5.94
N GLN A 151 2.34 -17.18 -4.78
CA GLN A 151 0.99 -16.94 -4.25
C GLN A 151 0.74 -15.45 -3.94
N PRO A 152 1.00 -14.52 -4.88
CA PRO A 152 0.72 -13.09 -4.67
C PRO A 152 -0.77 -12.87 -4.36
N GLU A 153 -1.09 -11.78 -3.65
CA GLU A 153 -2.47 -11.54 -3.20
C GLU A 153 -3.36 -11.01 -4.33
N GLY A 154 -2.80 -10.16 -5.19
CA GLY A 154 -3.51 -9.51 -6.30
C GLY A 154 -2.92 -8.16 -6.65
N VAL A 155 -3.78 -7.22 -7.06
CA VAL A 155 -3.37 -5.88 -7.49
C VAL A 155 -4.14 -4.78 -6.77
N VAL A 156 -3.53 -3.60 -6.69
CA VAL A 156 -4.20 -2.35 -6.37
C VAL A 156 -4.24 -1.49 -7.63
N VAL A 157 -5.41 -0.96 -7.96
CA VAL A 157 -5.65 -0.09 -9.11
C VAL A 157 -5.97 1.32 -8.60
N PHE A 158 -5.04 2.25 -8.80
CA PHE A 158 -5.30 3.68 -8.61
C PHE A 158 -5.93 4.26 -9.86
N HIS A 159 -7.05 4.99 -9.73
CA HIS A 159 -7.70 5.67 -10.84
C HIS A 159 -7.55 7.20 -10.72
N ALA A 160 -6.87 7.81 -11.70
CA ALA A 160 -6.38 9.19 -11.59
C ALA A 160 -7.47 10.24 -11.38
N ALA A 161 -8.64 10.08 -12.02
CA ALA A 161 -9.71 11.09 -11.92
C ALA A 161 -10.58 10.97 -10.67
N SER A 162 -10.75 9.77 -10.11
CA SER A 162 -11.47 9.60 -8.85
C SER A 162 -10.54 9.74 -7.65
N ARG A 163 -9.22 9.59 -7.85
CA ARG A 163 -8.21 9.49 -6.80
C ARG A 163 -8.50 8.38 -5.80
N GLN A 164 -9.17 7.33 -6.26
CA GLN A 164 -9.53 6.17 -5.45
C GLN A 164 -8.65 4.98 -5.79
N LEU A 165 -8.46 4.13 -4.78
CA LEU A 165 -7.77 2.85 -4.89
C LEU A 165 -8.83 1.74 -4.86
N PHE A 166 -8.75 0.87 -5.85
CA PHE A 166 -9.50 -0.38 -5.90
C PHE A 166 -8.51 -1.53 -5.73
N LYS A 167 -8.99 -2.68 -5.30
CA LYS A 167 -8.18 -3.90 -5.26
C LYS A 167 -8.89 -5.00 -6.01
N VAL A 168 -8.12 -5.88 -6.64
CA VAL A 168 -8.60 -7.11 -7.24
C VAL A 168 -7.71 -8.23 -6.73
N LEU A 169 -8.31 -9.22 -6.09
CA LEU A 169 -7.62 -10.36 -5.51
C LEU A 169 -7.51 -11.51 -6.53
N LEU A 170 -6.40 -12.26 -6.48
CA LEU A 170 -6.24 -13.46 -7.32
C LEU A 170 -7.11 -14.62 -6.82
N GLU A 171 -7.43 -14.61 -5.54
CA GLU A 171 -8.25 -15.58 -4.83
C GLU A 171 -9.37 -14.84 -4.11
N ASN A 172 -10.58 -15.41 -4.12
CA ASN A 172 -11.70 -14.93 -3.30
C ASN A 172 -12.18 -13.47 -3.55
N ASP A 173 -11.86 -12.86 -4.70
CA ASP A 173 -12.25 -11.46 -4.98
C ASP A 173 -13.76 -11.20 -4.96
N HIS A 174 -14.54 -12.22 -5.35
CA HIS A 174 -16.00 -12.19 -5.33
C HIS A 174 -16.61 -12.27 -3.91
N LEU A 175 -15.82 -12.60 -2.89
CA LEU A 175 -16.32 -12.72 -1.52
C LEU A 175 -16.41 -11.34 -0.85
N PRO A 176 -17.56 -10.98 -0.24
CA PRO A 176 -17.65 -9.78 0.58
C PRO A 176 -16.62 -9.81 1.72
N LYS A 177 -16.06 -8.65 2.03
CA LYS A 177 -14.97 -8.47 3.02
C LYS A 177 -15.21 -9.16 4.38
N ALA A 178 -16.46 -9.34 4.81
CA ALA A 178 -16.83 -10.01 6.05
C ALA A 178 -16.64 -11.55 6.06
N LYS A 179 -16.44 -12.19 4.90
CA LYS A 179 -16.27 -13.65 4.77
C LYS A 179 -14.86 -14.10 4.39
N ALA A 180 -14.00 -13.19 3.92
CA ALA A 180 -12.66 -13.51 3.45
C ALA A 180 -11.62 -13.77 4.56
N SER A 181 -11.92 -13.40 5.82
CA SER A 181 -11.02 -13.62 6.97
C SER A 181 -11.25 -14.94 7.71
N ALA A 182 -12.02 -15.87 7.11
CA ALA A 182 -12.47 -17.11 7.75
C ALA A 182 -12.22 -18.37 6.89
N ALA A 183 -11.37 -18.29 5.86
CA ALA A 183 -10.99 -19.41 5.01
C ALA A 183 -9.47 -19.59 5.03
#